data_AF-A0A2H1V2B4-F1
#
_entry.id   AF-A0A2H1V2B4-F1
#
_cell.length_a   1.000
_cell.length_b   1.000
_cell.length_c   1.000
_cell.angle_alpha   90.00
_cell.angle_beta   90.00
_cell.angle_gamma   90.00
#
_symmetry.space_group_name_H-M   'P 1'
#
loop_
_entity.id
_entity.type
_entity.pdbx_description
1 polymer ?
#
loop_
_entity_poly.entity_id
_entity_poly.type
_entity_poly.pdbx_seq_one_letter_code
_entity_poly.pdbx_strand_id
1 'polypeptide(L)'
;MGTQLNEHSTAKTYKKAVYDLGNIFYHRFIKIYLYPQFIFNATSIARRQNKAVKTVHSFTEKVIRQRREYVKEHGFDMFNQNVDDNEVYVYKKKKKTAMLDLLLSAEQEGLIDKTGVQEEVDTFMFEGHDTTASGLTFLFMLLANYPEIQDKVVNELNDIFGDSQRWACMEDLPKMKYLDRCIKESLRMYPPVHFISRKLNEETVLSLVGNHKVPARTLCHIPIYDLHHREDLFPNPEVFDPDRFLPENSEGRHPYAYIPFSAGPRNCIGQKFAILEMKIAVAAVLREFELKPVTKQSDIVFLTDLVLRNNGPVRVNFVKRNQ
;
A
#
# COMPACT_ATOMS: atom_id res chain seq x y z
N MET A 1 8.08 -3.73 10.61
CA MET A 1 8.36 -4.86 11.53
C MET A 1 9.47 -4.63 12.54
N GLY A 2 10.10 -3.44 12.63
CA GLY A 2 11.07 -3.16 13.69
C GLY A 2 12.40 -3.94 13.59
N THR A 3 12.67 -4.57 12.44
CA THR A 3 13.89 -5.31 12.13
C THR A 3 14.54 -4.71 10.89
N GLN A 4 15.87 -4.60 10.89
CA GLN A 4 16.64 -4.17 9.72
C GLN A 4 16.97 -5.39 8.85
N LEU A 5 16.68 -5.30 7.55
CA LEU A 5 16.99 -6.36 6.59
C LEU A 5 18.43 -6.19 6.10
N ASN A 6 19.38 -6.83 6.79
CA ASN A 6 20.82 -6.68 6.51
C ASN A 6 21.30 -7.50 5.27
N GLU A 7 20.47 -8.37 4.69
CA GLU A 7 20.85 -9.25 3.59
C GLU A 7 20.08 -8.94 2.30
N HIS A 8 20.72 -8.20 1.39
CA HIS A 8 20.18 -7.82 0.07
C HIS A 8 19.72 -9.03 -0.78
N SER A 9 20.37 -10.19 -0.60
CA SER A 9 20.06 -11.45 -1.29
C SER A 9 18.76 -12.11 -0.79
N THR A 10 18.53 -12.08 0.52
CA THR A 10 17.36 -12.68 1.16
C THR A 10 16.09 -11.89 0.83
N ALA A 11 16.16 -10.56 0.86
CA ALA A 11 15.05 -9.68 0.45
C ALA A 11 14.69 -9.88 -1.05
N LYS A 12 15.69 -10.04 -1.92
CA LYS A 12 15.46 -10.32 -3.36
C LYS A 12 14.77 -11.67 -3.57
N THR A 13 15.15 -12.68 -2.79
CA THR A 13 14.56 -14.02 -2.86
C THR A 13 13.12 -14.01 -2.36
N TYR A 14 12.84 -13.33 -1.26
CA TYR A 14 11.48 -13.09 -0.75
C TYR A 14 10.60 -12.39 -1.79
N LYS A 15 11.06 -11.25 -2.34
CA LYS A 15 10.33 -10.50 -3.37
C LYS A 15 9.99 -11.37 -4.58
N LYS A 16 10.94 -12.18 -5.06
CA LYS A 16 10.70 -13.12 -6.16
C LYS A 16 9.64 -14.16 -5.79
N ALA A 17 9.68 -14.71 -4.58
CA ALA A 17 8.68 -15.68 -4.13
C ALA A 17 7.28 -15.08 -4.05
N VAL A 18 7.15 -13.83 -3.57
CA VAL A 18 5.88 -13.08 -3.58
C VAL A 18 5.34 -12.93 -5.01
N TYR A 19 6.20 -12.54 -5.97
CA TYR A 19 5.80 -12.42 -7.37
C TYR A 19 5.41 -13.76 -8.00
N ASP A 20 6.12 -14.84 -7.67
CA ASP A 20 5.75 -16.18 -8.11
C ASP A 20 4.38 -16.60 -7.54
N LEU A 21 4.11 -16.30 -6.27
CA LEU A 21 2.81 -16.57 -5.64
C LEU A 21 1.68 -15.76 -6.31
N GLY A 22 1.90 -14.48 -6.61
CA GLY A 22 0.90 -13.66 -7.26
C GLY A 22 0.52 -14.14 -8.66
N ASN A 23 1.53 -14.48 -9.46
CA ASN A 23 1.33 -15.09 -10.77
C ASN A 23 0.61 -16.44 -10.69
N ILE A 24 0.92 -17.27 -9.69
CA ILE A 24 0.24 -18.56 -9.48
C ILE A 24 -1.22 -18.35 -9.06
N PHE A 25 -1.47 -17.43 -8.14
CA PHE A 25 -2.81 -17.08 -7.69
C PHE A 25 -3.67 -16.68 -8.89
N TYR A 26 -3.19 -15.73 -9.70
CA TYR A 26 -3.90 -15.29 -10.88
C TYR A 26 -4.13 -16.43 -11.88
N HIS A 27 -3.08 -17.20 -12.19
CA HIS A 27 -3.18 -18.33 -13.10
C HIS A 27 -4.20 -19.39 -12.63
N ARG A 28 -4.32 -19.60 -11.31
CA ARG A 28 -5.35 -20.48 -10.73
C ARG A 28 -6.72 -19.83 -10.82
N PHE A 29 -6.84 -18.54 -10.53
CA PHE A 29 -8.07 -17.75 -10.55
C PHE A 29 -8.76 -17.78 -11.93
N ILE A 30 -8.01 -17.67 -13.03
CA ILE A 30 -8.61 -17.69 -14.38
C ILE A 30 -8.85 -19.09 -14.95
N LYS A 31 -8.25 -20.14 -14.36
CA LYS A 31 -8.33 -21.52 -14.86
C LYS A 31 -9.18 -22.38 -13.95
N ILE A 32 -10.48 -22.43 -14.24
CA ILE A 32 -11.50 -23.17 -13.47
C ILE A 32 -11.09 -24.63 -13.24
N TYR A 33 -10.42 -25.27 -14.21
CA TYR A 33 -9.95 -26.65 -14.06
C TYR A 33 -8.85 -26.83 -13.00
N LEU A 34 -8.22 -25.75 -12.51
CA LEU A 34 -7.28 -25.76 -11.38
C LEU A 34 -7.95 -25.48 -10.03
N TYR A 35 -9.28 -25.31 -9.98
CA TYR A 35 -10.01 -25.11 -8.73
C TYR A 35 -10.02 -26.37 -7.86
N PRO A 36 -10.32 -27.57 -8.40
CA PRO A 36 -10.29 -28.79 -7.60
C PRO A 36 -8.89 -29.05 -7.06
N GLN A 37 -8.78 -29.16 -5.74
CA GLN A 37 -7.48 -29.19 -5.05
C GLN A 37 -6.62 -30.39 -5.47
N PHE A 38 -7.24 -31.54 -5.73
CA PHE A 38 -6.52 -32.74 -6.17
C PHE A 38 -5.87 -32.56 -7.55
N ILE A 39 -6.56 -31.90 -8.49
CA ILE A 39 -6.01 -31.57 -9.82
C ILE A 39 -4.84 -30.62 -9.65
N PHE A 40 -5.05 -29.55 -8.88
CA PHE A 40 -4.00 -28.55 -8.64
C PHE A 40 -2.75 -29.19 -8.02
N ASN A 41 -2.92 -29.99 -6.97
CA ASN A 41 -1.83 -30.66 -6.26
C ASN A 41 -0.99 -31.59 -7.15
N ALA A 42 -1.59 -32.16 -8.20
CA ALA A 42 -0.88 -33.00 -9.16
C ALA A 42 0.00 -32.19 -10.15
N THR A 43 -0.23 -30.87 -10.28
CA THR A 43 0.48 -30.03 -11.25
C THR A 43 1.87 -29.60 -10.79
N SER A 44 2.72 -29.20 -11.74
CA SER A 44 3.98 -28.50 -11.47
C SER A 44 3.76 -27.13 -10.80
N ILE A 45 2.59 -26.52 -11.02
CA ILE A 45 2.21 -25.21 -10.46
C ILE A 45 2.10 -25.31 -8.93
N ALA A 46 1.46 -26.35 -8.40
CA ALA A 46 1.38 -26.57 -6.96
C ALA A 46 2.76 -26.77 -6.32
N ARG A 47 3.68 -27.48 -7.00
CA ARG A 47 5.06 -27.63 -6.50
C ARG A 47 5.78 -26.28 -6.43
N ARG A 48 5.61 -25.43 -7.44
CA ARG A 48 6.15 -24.07 -7.47
C ARG A 48 5.55 -23.21 -6.35
N GLN A 49 4.22 -23.30 -6.14
CA GLN A 49 3.53 -22.62 -5.05
C GLN A 49 4.11 -23.03 -3.69
N ASN A 50 4.21 -24.33 -3.42
CA ASN A 50 4.74 -24.84 -2.16
C ASN A 50 6.19 -24.38 -1.90
N LYS A 51 7.02 -24.29 -2.94
CA LYS A 51 8.39 -23.75 -2.82
C LYS A 51 8.39 -22.27 -2.49
N ALA A 52 7.54 -21.49 -3.13
CA ALA A 52 7.43 -20.05 -2.89
C ALA A 52 6.84 -19.75 -1.50
N VAL A 53 5.78 -20.46 -1.09
CA VAL A 53 5.21 -20.39 0.27
C VAL A 53 6.27 -20.71 1.33
N LYS A 54 7.03 -21.81 1.17
CA LYS A 54 8.13 -22.13 2.10
C LYS A 54 9.15 -21.02 2.20
N THR A 55 9.46 -20.35 1.10
CA THR A 55 10.41 -19.24 1.07
C THR A 55 9.87 -18.04 1.84
N VAL A 56 8.61 -17.67 1.60
CA VAL A 56 7.92 -16.57 2.31
C VAL A 56 7.87 -16.85 3.81
N HIS A 57 7.36 -18.02 4.22
CA HIS A 57 7.27 -18.39 5.64
C HIS A 57 8.65 -18.43 6.31
N SER A 58 9.67 -19.01 5.66
CA SER A 58 11.01 -19.07 6.25
C SER A 58 11.61 -17.68 6.52
N PHE A 59 11.24 -16.69 5.70
CA PHE A 59 11.70 -15.33 5.84
C PHE A 59 11.02 -14.62 7.02
N THR A 60 9.70 -14.72 7.11
CA THR A 60 8.91 -14.13 8.19
C THR A 60 9.16 -14.82 9.53
N GLU A 61 9.37 -16.15 9.55
CA GLU A 61 9.85 -16.88 10.73
C GLU A 61 11.20 -16.35 11.22
N LYS A 62 12.14 -16.04 10.31
CA LYS A 62 13.44 -15.44 10.66
C LYS A 62 13.23 -14.06 11.31
N VAL A 63 12.34 -13.23 10.76
CA VAL A 63 12.00 -11.90 11.30
C VAL A 63 11.39 -12.00 12.70
N ILE A 64 10.42 -12.90 12.89
CA ILE A 64 9.76 -13.13 14.19
C ILE A 64 10.77 -13.64 15.22
N ARG A 65 11.62 -14.60 14.86
CA ARG A 65 12.65 -15.14 15.75
C ARG A 65 13.62 -14.07 16.21
N GLN A 66 14.16 -13.28 15.27
CA GLN A 66 15.07 -12.17 15.59
C GLN A 66 14.41 -11.15 16.52
N ARG A 67 13.12 -10.82 16.30
CA ARG A 67 12.41 -9.88 17.18
C ARG A 67 12.14 -10.48 18.56
N ARG A 68 11.81 -11.76 18.65
CA ARG A 68 11.64 -12.46 19.94
C ARG A 68 12.93 -12.48 20.76
N GLU A 69 14.07 -12.75 20.13
CA GLU A 69 15.39 -12.70 20.78
C GLU A 69 15.65 -11.31 21.34
N TYR A 70 15.44 -10.27 20.51
CA TYR A 70 15.59 -8.88 20.94
C TYR A 70 14.70 -8.52 22.14
N VAL A 71 13.41 -8.88 22.10
CA VAL A 71 12.45 -8.61 23.18
C VAL A 71 12.79 -9.38 24.47
N LYS A 72 13.37 -10.58 24.38
CA LYS A 72 13.83 -11.31 25.57
C LYS A 72 14.98 -10.60 26.28
N GLU A 73 15.90 -10.00 25.51
CA GLU A 73 17.07 -9.32 26.05
C GLU A 73 16.75 -7.90 26.56
N HIS A 74 15.87 -7.17 25.89
CA HIS A 74 15.61 -5.75 26.15
C HIS A 74 14.24 -5.47 26.76
N GLY A 75 13.40 -6.50 26.94
CA GLY A 75 11.98 -6.36 27.23
C GLY A 75 11.20 -5.85 26.01
N PHE A 76 9.89 -5.71 26.17
CA PHE A 76 9.13 -4.95 25.20
C PHE A 76 9.39 -3.46 25.38
N ASP A 77 9.50 -2.75 24.26
CA ASP A 77 9.40 -1.29 24.20
C ASP A 77 7.93 -0.83 24.38
N MET A 78 7.22 -1.47 25.31
CA MET A 78 5.81 -1.26 25.62
C MET A 78 5.75 -0.59 27.00
N PHE A 79 5.41 0.69 27.00
CA PHE A 79 5.09 1.47 28.20
C PHE A 79 6.23 1.67 29.22
N ASN A 80 6.98 2.77 29.10
CA ASN A 80 7.58 3.35 30.31
C ASN A 80 6.46 3.96 31.17
N GLN A 81 5.99 3.21 32.17
CA GLN A 81 4.94 3.61 33.11
C GLN A 81 5.42 4.43 34.32
N ASN A 82 6.67 4.90 34.34
CA ASN A 82 7.18 5.73 35.44
C ASN A 82 7.04 7.22 35.14
N VAL A 83 5.81 7.73 35.07
CA VAL A 83 5.56 9.18 35.18
C VAL A 83 4.38 9.38 36.12
N ASP A 84 4.73 9.86 37.32
CA ASP A 84 3.90 10.27 38.45
C ASP A 84 2.50 10.80 38.06
N ASP A 85 1.49 10.40 38.83
CA ASP A 85 0.06 10.44 38.50
C ASP A 85 -0.61 11.77 38.82
N ASN A 86 0.14 12.87 38.82
CA ASN A 86 -0.38 14.20 39.07
C ASN A 86 0.14 15.19 38.04
N GLU A 87 -0.52 15.29 36.89
CA GLU A 87 -0.82 16.58 36.22
C GLU A 87 -1.65 16.36 34.95
N VAL A 88 -2.86 16.93 35.01
CA VAL A 88 -3.80 17.09 33.91
C VAL A 88 -3.18 18.06 32.89
N TYR A 89 -2.83 17.59 31.68
CA TYR A 89 -3.08 18.23 30.37
C TYR A 89 -2.49 17.36 29.23
N VAL A 90 -3.41 16.97 28.34
CA VAL A 90 -3.34 16.55 26.92
C VAL A 90 -1.94 16.39 26.26
N TYR A 91 -1.69 15.19 25.70
CA TYR A 91 -0.53 14.77 24.87
C TYR A 91 0.73 14.23 25.59
N LYS A 92 0.60 13.18 26.44
CA LYS A 92 1.75 12.30 26.77
C LYS A 92 2.20 11.55 25.50
N LYS A 93 3.45 11.80 25.05
CA LYS A 93 4.18 11.03 24.01
C LYS A 93 4.26 9.55 24.39
N LYS A 94 3.26 8.74 24.01
CA LYS A 94 3.40 7.28 24.00
C LYS A 94 4.44 6.92 22.93
N LYS A 95 5.52 6.23 23.31
CA LYS A 95 6.48 5.65 22.35
C LYS A 95 5.69 4.74 21.42
N LYS A 96 5.69 5.04 20.12
CA LYS A 96 4.93 4.26 19.13
C LYS A 96 5.63 2.92 18.95
N THR A 97 4.97 1.84 19.38
CA THR A 97 5.52 0.49 19.32
C THR A 97 5.39 -0.09 17.92
N ALA A 98 6.34 -0.92 17.49
CA ALA A 98 6.23 -1.64 16.23
C ALA A 98 5.08 -2.65 16.31
N MET A 99 4.38 -2.86 15.19
CA MET A 99 3.25 -3.80 15.12
C MET A 99 3.62 -5.23 15.60
N LEU A 100 4.82 -5.72 15.26
CA LEU A 100 5.28 -7.04 15.68
C LEU A 100 5.40 -7.16 17.20
N ASP A 101 5.74 -6.09 17.91
CA ASP A 101 5.78 -6.10 19.37
C ASP A 101 4.38 -6.22 19.97
N LEU A 102 3.38 -5.57 19.34
CA LEU A 102 1.97 -5.70 19.75
C LEU A 102 1.49 -7.15 19.57
N LEU A 103 1.83 -7.79 18.46
CA LEU A 103 1.49 -9.19 18.21
C LEU A 103 2.16 -10.13 19.22
N LEU A 104 3.44 -9.90 19.52
CA LEU A 104 4.18 -10.71 20.49
C LEU A 104 3.67 -10.50 21.93
N SER A 105 3.21 -9.28 22.29
CA SER A 105 2.54 -9.02 23.58
C SER A 105 1.20 -9.76 23.67
N ALA A 106 0.38 -9.66 22.61
CA ALA A 106 -0.90 -10.36 22.54
C ALA A 106 -0.73 -11.90 22.61
N GLU A 107 0.37 -12.44 22.07
CA GLU A 107 0.72 -13.85 22.20
C GLU A 107 0.99 -14.25 23.65
N GLN A 108 1.71 -13.41 24.40
CA GLN A 108 1.97 -13.65 25.83
C GLN A 108 0.70 -13.58 26.68
N GLU A 109 -0.25 -12.73 26.30
CA GLU A 109 -1.57 -12.62 26.92
C GLU A 109 -2.53 -13.75 26.49
N GLY A 110 -2.12 -14.63 25.57
CA GLY A 110 -2.94 -15.73 25.09
C GLY A 110 -4.08 -15.31 24.14
N LEU A 111 -4.05 -14.08 23.62
CA LEU A 111 -5.05 -13.54 22.69
C LEU A 111 -4.85 -14.02 21.25
N ILE A 112 -3.62 -14.40 20.90
CA ILE A 112 -3.23 -14.94 19.59
C ILE A 112 -2.22 -16.07 19.79
N ASP A 113 -2.27 -17.09 18.96
CA ASP A 113 -1.29 -18.18 19.00
C ASP A 113 -0.09 -17.90 18.08
N LYS A 114 0.92 -18.78 18.13
CA LYS A 114 2.12 -18.67 17.27
C LYS A 114 1.77 -18.63 15.79
N THR A 115 0.77 -19.41 15.38
CA THR A 115 0.32 -19.49 13.99
C THR A 115 -0.32 -18.18 13.57
N GLY A 116 -1.21 -17.61 14.38
CA GLY A 116 -1.81 -16.32 14.12
C GLY A 116 -0.77 -15.19 14.01
N VAL A 117 0.24 -15.17 14.89
CA VAL A 117 1.33 -14.17 14.78
C VAL A 117 2.06 -14.31 13.44
N GLN A 118 2.35 -15.53 13.02
CA GLN A 118 3.00 -15.82 11.73
C GLN A 118 2.13 -15.35 10.56
N GLU A 119 0.84 -15.68 10.55
CA GLU A 119 -0.11 -15.30 9.49
C GLU A 119 -0.28 -13.77 9.37
N GLU A 120 -0.37 -13.07 10.50
CA GLU A 120 -0.42 -11.60 10.53
C GLU A 120 0.89 -10.99 10.00
N VAL A 121 2.05 -11.52 10.40
CA VAL A 121 3.34 -11.02 9.89
C VAL A 121 3.46 -11.27 8.38
N ASP A 122 3.09 -12.45 7.89
CA ASP A 122 3.08 -12.77 6.47
C ASP A 122 2.20 -11.78 5.68
N THR A 123 1.01 -11.50 6.18
CA THR A 123 0.05 -10.55 5.59
C THR A 123 0.64 -9.14 5.51
N PHE A 124 1.04 -8.58 6.65
CA PHE A 124 1.52 -7.19 6.70
C PHE A 124 2.87 -6.99 6.03
N MET A 125 3.73 -8.01 6.00
CA MET A 125 4.98 -7.94 5.25
C MET A 125 4.74 -7.88 3.76
N PHE A 126 3.73 -8.58 3.22
CA PHE A 126 3.35 -8.45 1.81
C PHE A 126 2.65 -7.12 1.54
N GLU A 127 1.53 -6.87 2.22
CA GLU A 127 0.62 -5.76 1.92
C GLU A 127 1.28 -4.38 2.13
N GLY A 128 2.15 -4.27 3.12
CA GLY A 128 2.75 -3.00 3.54
C GLY A 128 3.89 -2.48 2.67
N HIS A 129 4.42 -3.27 1.72
CA HIS A 129 5.55 -2.83 0.89
C HIS A 129 5.25 -2.88 -0.61
N ASP A 130 4.58 -3.93 -1.10
CA ASP A 130 4.45 -4.15 -2.54
C ASP A 130 3.41 -3.19 -3.15
N THR A 131 2.37 -2.85 -2.37
CA THR A 131 1.34 -1.88 -2.77
C THR A 131 1.88 -0.45 -2.81
N THR A 132 2.62 -0.02 -1.79
CA THR A 132 3.24 1.31 -1.73
C THR A 132 4.35 1.48 -2.76
N ALA A 133 5.14 0.42 -3.03
CA ALA A 133 6.12 0.43 -4.10
C ALA A 133 5.47 0.64 -5.49
N SER A 134 4.33 -0.02 -5.76
CA SER A 134 3.58 0.22 -7.00
C SER A 134 3.04 1.65 -7.06
N GLY A 135 2.41 2.14 -5.99
CA GLY A 135 1.91 3.52 -5.91
C GLY A 135 2.99 4.57 -6.15
N LEU A 136 4.17 4.42 -5.52
CA LEU A 136 5.32 5.30 -5.74
C LEU A 136 5.85 5.22 -7.17
N THR A 137 5.89 4.02 -7.77
CA THR A 137 6.38 3.83 -9.14
C THR A 137 5.57 4.67 -10.13
N PHE A 138 4.24 4.58 -10.09
CA PHE A 138 3.38 5.36 -10.97
C PHE A 138 3.36 6.84 -10.62
N LEU A 139 3.43 7.20 -9.33
CA LEU A 139 3.50 8.60 -8.92
C LEU A 139 4.78 9.29 -9.42
N PHE A 140 5.95 8.64 -9.30
CA PHE A 140 7.19 9.20 -9.82
C PHE A 140 7.18 9.31 -11.35
N MET A 141 6.60 8.33 -12.04
CA MET A 141 6.40 8.41 -13.49
C MET A 141 5.52 9.60 -13.86
N LEU A 142 4.39 9.79 -13.17
CA LEU A 142 3.49 10.92 -13.41
C LEU A 142 4.20 12.25 -13.13
N LEU A 143 4.85 12.43 -11.99
CA LEU A 143 5.59 13.65 -11.68
C LEU A 143 6.69 13.96 -12.70
N ALA A 144 7.33 12.92 -13.26
CA ALA A 144 8.32 13.10 -14.32
C ALA A 144 7.69 13.53 -15.67
N ASN A 145 6.46 13.09 -15.96
CA ASN A 145 5.75 13.43 -17.20
C ASN A 145 5.04 14.80 -17.13
N TYR A 146 4.78 15.33 -15.94
CA TYR A 146 4.09 16.61 -15.70
C TYR A 146 5.01 17.59 -14.92
N PRO A 147 6.00 18.21 -15.59
CA PRO A 147 6.99 19.05 -14.93
C PRO A 147 6.35 20.24 -14.19
N GLU A 148 5.29 20.84 -14.72
CA GLU A 148 4.57 21.94 -14.08
C GLU A 148 3.88 21.53 -12.76
N ILE A 149 3.43 20.27 -12.66
CA ILE A 149 2.90 19.71 -11.41
C ILE A 149 4.05 19.40 -10.45
N GLN A 150 5.16 18.86 -10.96
CA GLN A 150 6.37 18.62 -10.17
C GLN A 150 6.90 19.91 -9.54
N ASP A 151 6.95 21.01 -10.29
CA ASP A 151 7.43 22.31 -9.83
C ASP A 151 6.53 22.88 -8.74
N LYS A 152 5.21 22.71 -8.83
CA LYS A 152 4.28 23.08 -7.75
C LYS A 152 4.53 22.28 -6.46
N VAL A 153 4.82 20.98 -6.57
CA VAL A 153 5.22 20.16 -5.40
C VAL A 153 6.54 20.67 -4.81
N VAL A 154 7.52 20.99 -5.66
CA VAL A 154 8.82 21.50 -5.21
C VAL A 154 8.68 22.85 -4.52
N ASN A 155 7.87 23.76 -5.06
CA ASN A 155 7.56 25.05 -4.43
C ASN A 155 6.92 24.85 -3.05
N GLU A 156 5.94 23.96 -2.92
CA GLU A 156 5.35 23.60 -1.62
C GLU A 156 6.41 23.06 -0.65
N LEU A 157 7.33 22.22 -1.11
CA LEU A 157 8.41 21.69 -0.27
C LEU A 157 9.40 22.78 0.13
N ASN A 158 9.73 23.71 -0.77
CA ASN A 158 10.59 24.86 -0.46
C ASN A 158 9.94 25.77 0.59
N ASP A 159 8.63 26.00 0.52
CA ASP A 159 7.90 26.78 1.54
C ASP A 159 7.92 26.11 2.92
N ILE A 160 7.94 24.77 2.97
CA ILE A 160 7.93 24.00 4.22
C ILE A 160 9.34 23.89 4.83
N PHE A 161 10.37 23.69 4.00
CA PHE A 161 11.72 23.35 4.45
C PHE A 161 12.74 24.49 4.31
N GLY A 162 12.49 25.47 3.44
CA GLY A 162 13.49 26.47 3.04
C GLY A 162 14.80 25.79 2.64
N ASP A 163 15.92 26.32 3.15
CA ASP A 163 17.26 25.77 2.90
C ASP A 163 17.61 24.56 3.80
N SER A 164 16.70 24.12 4.67
CA SER A 164 16.99 23.10 5.68
C SER A 164 17.08 21.70 5.09
N GLN A 165 18.25 21.06 5.12
CA GLN A 165 18.46 19.68 4.66
C GLN A 165 17.94 18.58 5.61
N ARG A 166 17.09 18.94 6.59
CA ARG A 166 16.52 17.96 7.53
C ARG A 166 15.52 17.04 6.83
N TRP A 167 15.37 15.83 7.37
CA TRP A 167 14.29 14.92 7.01
C TRP A 167 12.91 15.47 7.39
N ALA A 168 11.88 15.10 6.63
CA ALA A 168 10.49 15.40 6.96
C ALA A 168 10.09 14.73 8.29
N CYS A 169 9.45 15.49 9.18
CA CYS A 169 8.91 14.98 10.43
C CYS A 169 7.38 14.96 10.41
N MET A 170 6.76 14.38 11.44
CA MET A 170 5.30 14.20 11.49
C MET A 170 4.52 15.51 11.43
N GLU A 171 5.13 16.61 11.86
CA GLU A 171 4.56 17.96 11.85
C GLU A 171 4.55 18.60 10.44
N ASP A 172 5.39 18.12 9.52
CA ASP A 172 5.46 18.64 8.14
C ASP A 172 4.45 17.99 7.21
N LEU A 173 4.18 16.69 7.39
CA LEU A 173 3.35 15.89 6.48
C LEU A 173 1.92 16.42 6.27
N PRO A 174 1.26 17.05 7.27
CA PRO A 174 -0.02 17.74 7.07
C PRO A 174 0.07 19.01 6.21
N LYS A 175 1.25 19.64 6.12
CA LYS A 175 1.47 20.87 5.34
C LYS A 175 1.65 20.59 3.84
N MET A 176 2.08 19.38 3.49
CA MET A 176 2.22 18.88 2.11
C MET A 176 0.85 18.62 1.47
N LYS A 177 0.07 19.66 1.20
CA LYS A 177 -1.31 19.62 0.73
C LYS A 177 -1.39 19.38 -0.78
N TYR A 178 -0.55 20.02 -1.57
CA TYR A 178 -0.49 19.83 -3.01
C TYR A 178 0.06 18.45 -3.35
N LEU A 179 1.10 18.00 -2.64
CA LEU A 179 1.59 16.62 -2.75
C LEU A 179 0.51 15.60 -2.33
N ASP A 180 -0.31 15.89 -1.31
CA ASP A 180 -1.46 15.04 -0.95
C ASP A 180 -2.42 14.86 -2.13
N ARG A 181 -2.73 15.95 -2.85
CA ARG A 181 -3.58 15.92 -4.04
C ARG A 181 -2.92 15.15 -5.19
N CYS A 182 -1.61 15.30 -5.40
CA CYS A 182 -0.86 14.54 -6.41
C CYS A 182 -0.88 13.04 -6.11
N ILE A 183 -0.70 12.64 -4.85
CA ILE A 183 -0.81 11.24 -4.42
C ILE A 183 -2.24 10.73 -4.67
N LYS A 184 -3.27 11.52 -4.33
CA LYS A 184 -4.65 11.11 -4.56
C LYS A 184 -4.95 10.88 -6.04
N GLU A 185 -4.54 11.80 -6.91
CA GLU A 185 -4.75 11.65 -8.34
C GLU A 185 -3.94 10.50 -8.93
N SER A 186 -2.71 10.28 -8.47
CA SER A 186 -1.93 9.12 -8.89
C SER A 186 -2.58 7.80 -8.48
N LEU A 187 -3.17 7.72 -7.28
CA LEU A 187 -3.87 6.52 -6.81
C LEU A 187 -5.24 6.34 -7.48
N ARG A 188 -5.85 7.41 -8.01
CA ARG A 188 -7.04 7.32 -8.88
C ARG A 188 -6.68 6.67 -10.21
N MET A 189 -5.62 7.17 -10.86
CA MET A 189 -5.19 6.72 -12.19
C MET A 189 -4.54 5.34 -12.15
N TYR A 190 -3.75 5.06 -11.12
CA TYR A 190 -3.00 3.82 -10.98
C TYR A 190 -3.19 3.23 -9.58
N PRO A 191 -4.41 2.78 -9.22
CA PRO A 191 -4.67 2.16 -7.93
C PRO A 191 -3.86 0.87 -7.79
N PRO A 192 -2.98 0.74 -6.78
CA PRO A 192 -2.18 -0.47 -6.60
C PRO A 192 -3.06 -1.72 -6.49
N VAL A 193 -4.19 -1.63 -5.80
CA VAL A 193 -5.22 -2.67 -5.78
C VAL A 193 -6.35 -2.24 -6.72
N HIS A 194 -6.31 -2.74 -7.95
CA HIS A 194 -7.19 -2.32 -9.05
C HIS A 194 -8.56 -3.02 -9.08
N PHE A 195 -8.72 -4.12 -8.35
CA PHE A 195 -10.02 -4.77 -8.13
C PHE A 195 -10.09 -5.39 -6.73
N ILE A 196 -11.30 -5.49 -6.19
CA ILE A 196 -11.57 -6.25 -4.97
C ILE A 196 -12.78 -7.16 -5.17
N SER A 197 -12.84 -8.24 -4.39
CA SER A 197 -13.94 -9.21 -4.46
C SER A 197 -14.62 -9.35 -3.10
N ARG A 198 -15.93 -9.65 -3.10
CA ARG A 198 -16.73 -9.95 -1.92
C ARG A 198 -17.60 -11.16 -2.20
N LYS A 199 -17.86 -11.98 -1.18
CA LYS A 199 -18.90 -13.00 -1.22
C LYS A 199 -20.01 -12.56 -0.28
N LEU A 200 -21.23 -12.44 -0.79
CA LEU A 200 -22.38 -12.05 0.03
C LEU A 200 -22.71 -13.17 1.01
N ASN A 201 -22.96 -12.81 2.27
CA ASN A 201 -23.39 -13.77 3.29
C ASN A 201 -24.91 -13.96 3.28
N GLU A 202 -25.65 -12.93 2.86
CA GLU A 202 -27.11 -12.88 2.83
C GLU A 202 -27.60 -12.22 1.54
N GLU A 203 -28.91 -12.36 1.25
CA GLU A 203 -29.53 -11.63 0.15
C GLU A 203 -29.39 -10.12 0.39
N THR A 204 -28.88 -9.40 -0.61
CA THR A 204 -28.63 -7.96 -0.52
C THR A 204 -29.40 -7.24 -1.63
N VAL A 205 -30.08 -6.15 -1.29
CA VAL A 205 -30.76 -5.29 -2.26
C VAL A 205 -29.81 -4.17 -2.71
N LEU A 206 -29.52 -4.11 -4.01
CA LEU A 206 -28.77 -3.00 -4.61
C LEU A 206 -29.71 -1.83 -4.88
N SER A 207 -30.02 -1.06 -3.85
CA SER A 207 -31.01 0.02 -3.91
C SER A 207 -30.67 1.12 -4.92
N LEU A 208 -29.39 1.41 -5.11
CA LEU A 208 -28.90 2.43 -6.05
C LEU A 208 -28.96 1.99 -7.52
N VAL A 209 -29.21 0.70 -7.78
CA VAL A 209 -29.31 0.16 -9.14
C VAL A 209 -30.61 -0.62 -9.21
N GLY A 210 -31.74 0.08 -9.34
CA GLY A 210 -33.05 -0.55 -9.63
C GLY A 210 -33.62 -1.50 -8.58
N ASN A 211 -33.15 -1.44 -7.32
CA ASN A 211 -33.58 -2.35 -6.24
C ASN A 211 -33.41 -3.84 -6.57
N HIS A 212 -32.38 -4.21 -7.33
CA HIS A 212 -32.13 -5.62 -7.65
C HIS A 212 -31.75 -6.42 -6.40
N LYS A 213 -32.39 -7.57 -6.22
CA LYS A 213 -32.03 -8.55 -5.19
C LYS A 213 -30.89 -9.42 -5.67
N VAL A 214 -29.79 -9.42 -4.93
CA VAL A 214 -28.64 -10.28 -5.20
C VAL A 214 -28.62 -11.40 -4.15
N PRO A 215 -28.71 -12.67 -4.56
CA PRO A 215 -28.75 -13.79 -3.63
C PRO A 215 -27.51 -13.88 -2.74
N ALA A 216 -27.69 -14.48 -1.56
CA ALA A 216 -26.59 -14.90 -0.72
C ALA A 216 -25.60 -15.79 -1.50
N ARG A 217 -24.34 -15.79 -1.08
CA ARG A 217 -23.21 -16.54 -1.65
C ARG A 217 -22.77 -16.07 -3.04
N THR A 218 -23.38 -15.03 -3.59
CA THR A 218 -22.93 -14.39 -4.84
C THR A 218 -21.57 -13.76 -4.65
N LEU A 219 -20.69 -13.93 -5.64
CA LEU A 219 -19.42 -13.21 -5.72
C LEU A 219 -19.64 -11.88 -6.44
N CYS A 220 -19.31 -10.79 -5.76
CA CYS A 220 -19.37 -9.44 -6.28
C CYS A 220 -17.95 -8.91 -6.48
N HIS A 221 -17.63 -8.48 -7.69
CA HIS A 221 -16.36 -7.85 -8.02
C HIS A 221 -16.56 -6.33 -8.13
N ILE A 222 -15.63 -5.57 -7.55
CA ILE A 222 -15.60 -4.11 -7.63
C ILE A 222 -14.34 -3.75 -8.42
N PRO A 223 -14.46 -3.42 -9.71
CA PRO A 223 -13.33 -2.99 -10.52
C PRO A 223 -12.99 -1.54 -10.17
N ILE A 224 -12.06 -1.37 -9.23
CA ILE A 224 -11.67 -0.04 -8.71
C ILE A 224 -11.04 0.80 -9.82
N TYR A 225 -10.22 0.19 -10.68
CA TYR A 225 -9.62 0.87 -11.83
C TYR A 225 -10.71 1.48 -12.73
N ASP A 226 -11.65 0.67 -13.20
CA ASP A 226 -12.74 1.14 -14.07
C ASP A 226 -13.59 2.20 -13.37
N LEU A 227 -13.92 2.01 -12.08
CA LEU A 227 -14.65 2.99 -11.28
C LEU A 227 -13.93 4.34 -11.22
N HIS A 228 -12.60 4.35 -11.11
CA HIS A 228 -11.80 5.57 -11.02
C HIS A 228 -11.55 6.24 -12.38
N HIS A 229 -11.83 5.54 -13.49
CA HIS A 229 -11.73 6.04 -14.87
C HIS A 229 -13.10 6.32 -15.51
N ARG A 230 -14.19 6.21 -14.73
CA ARG A 230 -15.52 6.62 -15.16
C ARG A 230 -15.56 8.12 -15.40
N GLU A 231 -15.72 8.52 -16.67
CA GLU A 231 -15.75 9.91 -17.09
C GLU A 231 -16.91 10.71 -16.46
N ASP A 232 -18.03 10.04 -16.14
CA ASP A 232 -19.16 10.65 -15.44
C ASP A 232 -18.87 11.00 -13.96
N LEU A 233 -17.83 10.39 -13.38
CA LEU A 233 -17.34 10.69 -12.02
C LEU A 233 -16.07 11.55 -12.04
N PHE A 234 -15.21 11.35 -13.05
CA PHE A 234 -13.93 12.02 -13.23
C PHE A 234 -13.75 12.47 -14.69
N PRO A 235 -14.19 13.68 -15.05
CA PRO A 235 -14.11 14.18 -16.43
C PRO A 235 -12.68 14.20 -16.97
N ASN A 236 -12.44 13.78 -18.21
CA ASN A 236 -11.08 13.58 -18.75
C ASN A 236 -10.24 12.62 -17.89
N PRO A 237 -10.66 11.38 -17.67
CA PRO A 237 -10.10 10.48 -16.65
C PRO A 237 -8.62 10.12 -16.87
N GLU A 238 -8.08 10.31 -18.07
CA GLU A 238 -6.68 10.02 -18.41
C GLU A 238 -5.72 11.21 -18.14
N VAL A 239 -6.26 12.39 -17.81
CA VAL A 239 -5.45 13.58 -17.48
C VAL A 239 -5.10 13.56 -16.01
N PHE A 240 -3.81 13.65 -15.70
CA PHE A 240 -3.29 13.79 -14.34
C PHE A 240 -3.55 15.22 -13.84
N ASP A 241 -4.64 15.38 -13.08
CA ASP A 241 -5.05 16.67 -12.51
C ASP A 241 -5.22 16.56 -10.98
N PRO A 242 -4.21 16.98 -10.20
CA PRO A 242 -4.31 17.03 -8.73
C PRO A 242 -5.47 17.92 -8.24
N ASP A 243 -5.86 18.95 -8.98
CA ASP A 243 -6.85 19.92 -8.53
C ASP A 243 -8.28 19.34 -8.53
N ARG A 244 -8.51 18.16 -9.09
CA ARG A 244 -9.73 17.36 -8.85
C ARG A 244 -10.02 17.11 -7.37
N PHE A 245 -8.98 17.07 -6.55
CA PHE A 245 -9.07 16.84 -5.11
C PHE A 245 -9.02 18.13 -4.28
N LEU A 246 -9.20 19.29 -4.92
CA LEU A 246 -9.59 20.50 -4.19
C LEU A 246 -10.93 20.29 -3.48
N PRO A 247 -11.15 20.90 -2.30
CA PRO A 247 -12.41 20.80 -1.57
C PRO A 247 -13.63 21.12 -2.45
N GLU A 248 -13.58 22.23 -3.19
CA GLU A 248 -14.62 22.71 -4.10
C GLU A 248 -14.91 21.73 -5.24
N ASN A 249 -13.86 21.09 -5.80
CA ASN A 249 -14.01 20.10 -6.88
C ASN A 249 -14.42 18.71 -6.37
N SER A 250 -14.37 18.49 -5.06
CA SER A 250 -14.78 17.25 -4.41
C SER A 250 -16.18 17.33 -3.80
N GLU A 251 -16.76 18.53 -3.74
CA GLU A 251 -18.11 18.76 -3.27
C GLU A 251 -19.12 17.99 -4.13
N GLY A 252 -20.08 17.32 -3.50
CA GLY A 252 -21.10 16.52 -4.19
C GLY A 252 -20.61 15.18 -4.78
N ARG A 253 -19.30 14.88 -4.78
CA ARG A 253 -18.79 13.59 -5.25
C ARG A 253 -19.28 12.47 -4.33
N HIS A 254 -19.81 11.39 -4.92
CA HIS A 254 -20.29 10.25 -4.14
C HIS A 254 -19.15 9.66 -3.27
N PRO A 255 -19.37 9.34 -1.98
CA PRO A 255 -18.31 8.87 -1.07
C PRO A 255 -17.57 7.61 -1.53
N TYR A 256 -18.22 6.79 -2.37
CA TYR A 256 -17.65 5.57 -2.94
C TYR A 256 -17.09 5.75 -4.37
N ALA A 257 -17.04 6.97 -4.91
CA ALA A 257 -16.44 7.22 -6.24
C ALA A 257 -14.91 7.11 -6.22
N TYR A 258 -14.28 7.41 -5.09
CA TYR A 258 -12.82 7.35 -4.90
C TYR A 258 -12.48 6.46 -3.70
N ILE A 259 -12.07 5.23 -3.97
CA ILE A 259 -11.83 4.15 -2.98
C ILE A 259 -10.50 3.40 -3.20
N PRO A 260 -9.35 4.09 -3.36
CA PRO A 260 -8.05 3.42 -3.57
C PRO A 260 -7.61 2.55 -2.38
N PHE A 261 -8.19 2.80 -1.20
CA PHE A 261 -7.97 2.04 0.03
C PHE A 261 -9.21 1.26 0.47
N SER A 262 -10.14 0.98 -0.46
CA SER A 262 -11.46 0.41 -0.16
C SER A 262 -12.25 1.33 0.82
N ALA A 263 -13.41 0.88 1.29
CA ALA A 263 -14.27 1.60 2.22
C ALA A 263 -15.02 0.63 3.16
N GLY A 264 -15.62 1.17 4.21
CA GLY A 264 -16.38 0.41 5.21
C GLY A 264 -15.49 -0.39 6.18
N PRO A 265 -16.04 -1.41 6.87
CA PRO A 265 -15.34 -2.13 7.95
C PRO A 265 -14.17 -3.01 7.49
N ARG A 266 -14.00 -3.18 6.17
CA ARG A 266 -12.90 -3.91 5.53
C ARG A 266 -12.14 -2.98 4.59
N ASN A 267 -11.92 -1.73 5.00
CA ASN A 267 -11.01 -0.82 4.34
C ASN A 267 -9.55 -1.14 4.72
N CYS A 268 -8.60 -0.50 4.04
CA CYS A 268 -7.19 -0.71 4.29
C CYS A 268 -6.78 -0.15 5.66
N ILE A 269 -6.35 -1.03 6.56
CA ILE A 269 -5.79 -0.65 7.87
C ILE A 269 -4.51 0.19 7.74
N GLY A 270 -3.75 -0.04 6.67
CA GLY A 270 -2.48 0.62 6.36
C GLY A 270 -2.59 1.98 5.68
N GLN A 271 -3.80 2.47 5.36
CA GLN A 271 -4.00 3.70 4.56
C GLN A 271 -3.19 4.90 5.08
N LYS A 272 -3.26 5.17 6.39
CA LYS A 272 -2.53 6.30 6.98
C LYS A 272 -1.02 6.11 6.87
N PHE A 273 -0.53 4.90 7.11
CA PHE A 273 0.90 4.58 7.01
C PHE A 273 1.39 4.76 5.57
N ALA A 274 0.67 4.23 4.59
CA ALA A 274 1.00 4.33 3.17
C ALA A 274 1.10 5.78 2.69
N ILE A 275 0.14 6.64 3.04
CA ILE A 275 0.18 8.06 2.65
C ILE A 275 1.38 8.78 3.28
N LEU A 276 1.71 8.50 4.54
CA LEU A 276 2.87 9.10 5.20
C LEU A 276 4.17 8.64 4.54
N GLU A 277 4.31 7.34 4.27
CA GLU A 277 5.46 6.76 3.56
C GLU A 277 5.64 7.39 2.18
N MET A 278 4.56 7.49 1.39
CA MET A 278 4.60 8.08 0.06
C MET A 278 5.02 9.55 0.10
N LYS A 279 4.47 10.34 1.03
CA LYS A 279 4.86 11.74 1.21
C LYS A 279 6.33 11.90 1.54
N ILE A 280 6.83 11.12 2.50
CA ILE A 280 8.24 11.17 2.92
C ILE A 280 9.16 10.79 1.74
N ALA A 281 8.85 9.70 1.04
CA ALA A 281 9.65 9.24 -0.08
C ALA A 281 9.69 10.26 -1.23
N VAL A 282 8.54 10.81 -1.61
CA VAL A 282 8.48 11.81 -2.69
C VAL A 282 9.15 13.12 -2.28
N ALA A 283 8.94 13.59 -1.06
CA ALA A 283 9.59 14.80 -0.56
C ALA A 283 11.12 14.64 -0.53
N ALA A 284 11.63 13.50 -0.06
CA ALA A 284 13.07 13.23 -0.04
C ALA A 284 13.66 13.21 -1.46
N VAL A 285 12.96 12.60 -2.42
CA VAL A 285 13.43 12.53 -3.82
C VAL A 285 13.39 13.91 -4.48
N LEU A 286 12.26 14.62 -4.42
CA LEU A 286 12.08 15.87 -5.18
C LEU A 286 12.88 17.05 -4.65
N ARG A 287 13.31 17.02 -3.38
CA ARG A 287 14.20 18.04 -2.82
C ARG A 287 15.65 17.92 -3.31
N GLU A 288 16.05 16.72 -3.73
CA GLU A 288 17.40 16.43 -4.21
C GLU A 288 17.46 16.32 -5.75
N PHE A 289 16.38 15.86 -6.37
CA PHE A 289 16.35 15.51 -7.78
C PHE A 289 15.16 16.14 -8.50
N GLU A 290 15.41 16.55 -9.73
CA GLU A 290 14.41 16.75 -10.75
C GLU A 290 14.20 15.43 -11.49
N LEU A 291 12.93 15.04 -11.64
CA LEU A 291 12.55 13.82 -12.36
C LEU A 291 12.25 14.16 -13.82
N LYS A 292 12.91 13.46 -14.74
CA LYS A 292 12.67 13.58 -16.20
C LYS A 292 12.04 12.29 -16.75
N PRO A 293 11.10 12.41 -17.70
CA PRO A 293 10.35 11.26 -18.17
C PRO A 293 11.25 10.36 -19.03
N VAL A 294 11.17 9.05 -18.80
CA VAL A 294 11.72 8.02 -19.70
C VAL A 294 10.59 7.11 -20.16
N THR A 295 9.79 6.60 -19.22
CA THR A 295 8.51 5.96 -19.49
C THR A 295 7.40 6.99 -19.49
N LYS A 296 6.59 7.02 -20.55
CA LYS A 296 5.38 7.85 -20.66
C LYS A 296 4.14 7.05 -20.28
N GLN A 297 3.04 7.74 -19.99
CA GLN A 297 1.75 7.09 -19.72
C GLN A 297 1.29 6.20 -20.88
N SER A 298 1.53 6.62 -22.13
CA SER A 298 1.22 5.86 -23.34
C SER A 298 2.01 4.54 -23.48
N ASP A 299 3.12 4.40 -22.76
CA ASP A 299 3.98 3.23 -22.82
C ASP A 299 3.55 2.15 -21.81
N ILE A 300 2.58 2.45 -20.95
CA ILE A 300 2.12 1.55 -19.91
C ILE A 300 1.26 0.44 -20.52
N VAL A 301 1.69 -0.79 -20.29
CA VAL A 301 0.97 -2.00 -20.66
C VAL A 301 0.78 -2.81 -19.39
N PHE A 302 -0.44 -2.88 -18.86
CA PHE A 302 -0.66 -3.55 -17.59
C PHE A 302 -0.47 -5.07 -17.69
N LEU A 303 0.13 -5.65 -16.66
CA LEU A 303 0.13 -7.08 -16.41
C LEU A 303 -0.99 -7.44 -15.44
N THR A 304 -1.62 -8.59 -15.65
CA THR A 304 -2.56 -9.11 -14.67
C THR A 304 -1.82 -9.77 -13.52
N ASP A 305 -1.88 -9.14 -12.35
CA ASP A 305 -1.25 -9.57 -11.09
C ASP A 305 -2.14 -9.13 -9.90
N LEU A 306 -1.79 -9.44 -8.65
CA LEU A 306 -2.56 -8.96 -7.48
C LEU A 306 -2.46 -7.44 -7.31
N VAL A 307 -1.29 -6.88 -7.61
CA VAL A 307 -1.02 -5.45 -7.57
C VAL A 307 -0.90 -4.96 -9.00
N LEU A 308 -1.39 -3.75 -9.30
CA LEU A 308 -1.25 -3.13 -10.60
C LEU A 308 0.23 -2.98 -10.95
N ARG A 309 0.66 -3.56 -12.07
CA ARG A 309 2.04 -3.49 -12.55
C ARG A 309 2.08 -3.24 -14.04
N ASN A 310 3.18 -2.60 -14.47
CA ASN A 310 3.53 -2.48 -15.86
C ASN A 310 4.24 -3.74 -16.38
N ASN A 311 4.07 -4.03 -17.66
CA ASN A 311 4.85 -5.02 -18.39
C ASN A 311 6.25 -4.48 -18.64
N GLY A 312 7.17 -4.86 -17.77
CA GLY A 312 8.55 -4.37 -17.79
C GLY A 312 8.76 -3.14 -16.88
N PRO A 313 9.99 -2.62 -16.84
CA PRO A 313 10.37 -1.57 -15.90
C PRO A 313 9.75 -0.22 -16.28
N VAL A 314 9.16 0.46 -15.30
CA VAL A 314 8.89 1.91 -15.38
C VAL A 314 10.17 2.64 -15.03
N ARG A 315 10.64 3.50 -15.93
CA ARG A 315 11.91 4.23 -15.80
C ARG A 315 11.65 5.72 -15.69
N VAL A 316 12.43 6.37 -14.83
CA VAL A 316 12.47 7.82 -14.63
C VAL A 316 13.95 8.20 -14.49
N ASN A 317 14.35 9.32 -15.08
CA ASN A 317 15.72 9.83 -14.93
C ASN A 317 15.78 10.84 -13.77
N PHE A 318 16.78 10.69 -12.91
CA PHE A 318 16.99 11.52 -11.72
C PHE A 318 18.13 12.50 -12.01
N VAL A 319 17.81 13.77 -12.18
CA VAL A 319 18.78 14.84 -12.41
C VAL A 319 18.97 15.60 -11.12
N LYS A 320 20.20 15.69 -10.61
CA LYS A 320 20.46 16.41 -9.35
C LYS A 320 20.04 17.88 -9.50
N ARG A 321 19.29 18.42 -8.55
CA ARG A 321 18.95 19.85 -8.52
C ARG A 321 20.20 20.64 -8.16
N ASN A 322 20.44 21.73 -8.88
CA ASN A 322 21.45 22.71 -8.48
C ASN A 322 20.84 23.52 -7.34
N GLN A 323 21.23 23.21 -6.10
CA GLN A 323 20.89 24.01 -4.92
C GLN A 323 21.79 25.24 -4.87
#